data_AF-A0A1E1UVD8-F1
#
_entry.id   AF-A0A1E1UVD8-F1
#
_cell.length_a   1.000
_cell.length_b   1.000
_cell.length_c   1.000
_cell.angle_alpha   90.00
_cell.angle_beta   90.00
_cell.angle_gamma   90.00
#
_symmetry.space_group_name_H-M   'P 1'
#
loop_
_entity.id
_entity.type
_entity.pdbx_description
1 polymer ?
#
loop_
_entity_poly.entity_id
_entity_poly.type
_entity_poly.pdbx_seq_one_letter_code
_entity_poly.pdbx_strand_id
1 'polypeptide(L)'
;MRTEIARFRLEPGTGKAIEVKAGQILRIQQIEGQQCVDFNCFNLHDYKEFMHCGRTRTVHGFNPSKGTFLWSAPPRERAMLYILEDTYGRNDVLFPRCSAYLYESAYGFARHTNCHDIQAEAQREYGLTPDDVHDSFNLFMCTEITEDGSATITRQASRAGDYVDLLALMDVLAVPNVCGADIMRTSNFALKPVEVIILASTEEDRARVPRTPILSSQRTPRDFRNPTIKADRELSRDPAYKPEFTNVPLQQVQIEVDLTEEDIARLELLRHAVHGDDDGAALRDIVFSWWEARFLAAKSGAPAVDGA
;
A
#
# COMPACT_ATOMS: atom_id res chain seq x y z
N MET A 1 9.90 12.63 -23.47
CA MET A 1 10.30 11.48 -22.62
C MET A 1 10.36 11.96 -21.19
N ARG A 2 9.92 11.16 -20.21
CA ARG A 2 10.05 11.50 -18.79
C ARG A 2 11.51 11.41 -18.37
N THR A 3 11.94 12.26 -17.44
CA THR A 3 13.32 12.27 -16.92
C THR A 3 13.30 11.84 -15.47
N GLU A 4 14.19 10.92 -15.09
CA GLU A 4 14.34 10.48 -13.70
C GLU A 4 15.00 11.55 -12.84
N ILE A 5 14.45 11.77 -11.65
CA ILE A 5 14.93 12.72 -10.64
C ILE A 5 15.59 11.97 -9.48
N ALA A 6 14.96 10.90 -9.01
CA ALA A 6 15.45 10.10 -7.90
C ALA A 6 14.89 8.67 -7.96
N ARG A 7 15.59 7.74 -7.32
CA ARG A 7 15.23 6.33 -7.25
C ARG A 7 15.57 5.76 -5.88
N PHE A 8 14.66 4.96 -5.34
CA PHE A 8 14.78 4.29 -4.06
C PHE A 8 14.35 2.84 -4.21
N ARG A 9 15.08 1.93 -3.55
CA ARG A 9 14.68 0.54 -3.38
C ARG A 9 14.18 0.36 -1.96
N LEU A 10 12.97 -0.17 -1.81
CA LEU A 10 12.39 -0.51 -0.52
C LEU A 10 12.50 -2.03 -0.33
N GLU A 11 13.20 -2.44 0.72
CA GLU A 11 13.33 -3.85 1.09
C GLU A 11 12.13 -4.32 1.91
N PRO A 12 11.85 -5.64 1.96
CA PRO A 12 10.86 -6.22 2.86
C PRO A 12 10.91 -5.66 4.29
N GLY A 13 9.73 -5.26 4.79
CA GLY A 13 9.58 -4.66 6.12
C GLY A 13 9.98 -3.18 6.21
N THR A 14 10.28 -2.51 5.09
CA THR A 14 10.70 -1.10 5.10
C THR A 14 9.75 -0.20 4.31
N GLY A 15 9.83 1.10 4.60
CA GLY A 15 9.09 2.16 3.90
C GLY A 15 9.94 3.42 3.78
N LYS A 16 9.41 4.44 3.10
CA LYS A 16 10.12 5.72 2.97
C LYS A 16 9.16 6.88 2.79
N ALA A 17 9.38 7.97 3.52
CA ALA A 17 8.73 9.24 3.25
C ALA A 17 9.51 10.03 2.19
N ILE A 18 8.82 10.47 1.14
CA ILE A 18 9.40 11.01 -0.08
C ILE A 18 8.64 12.27 -0.48
N GLU A 19 9.35 13.39 -0.61
CA GLU A 19 8.78 14.60 -1.19
C GLU A 19 8.57 14.42 -2.70
N VAL A 20 7.34 14.68 -3.16
CA VAL A 20 6.99 14.70 -4.58
C VAL A 20 6.33 16.05 -4.86
N LYS A 21 7.00 16.89 -5.65
CA LYS A 21 6.52 18.24 -5.96
C LYS A 21 5.40 18.20 -6.99
N ALA A 22 4.53 19.21 -7.00
CA ALA A 22 3.47 19.36 -7.98
C ALA A 22 4.02 19.26 -9.41
N GLY A 23 3.38 18.44 -10.24
CA GLY A 23 3.83 18.15 -11.61
C GLY A 23 4.95 17.11 -11.72
N GLN A 24 5.42 16.53 -10.61
CA GLN A 24 6.26 15.32 -10.65
C GLN A 24 5.39 14.06 -10.64
N ILE A 25 5.98 12.95 -11.09
CA ILE A 25 5.35 11.63 -11.07
C ILE A 25 6.09 10.76 -10.07
N LEU A 26 5.35 10.12 -9.18
CA LEU A 26 5.82 9.04 -8.33
C LEU A 26 5.46 7.71 -8.99
N ARG A 27 6.48 6.96 -9.40
CA ARG A 27 6.34 5.59 -9.89
C ARG A 27 6.60 4.62 -8.76
N ILE A 28 5.68 3.69 -8.54
CA ILE A 28 5.89 2.49 -7.72
C ILE A 28 5.95 1.30 -8.67
N GLN A 29 7.03 0.54 -8.64
CA GLN A 29 7.33 -0.52 -9.61
C GLN A 29 7.70 -1.83 -8.91
N GLN A 30 7.15 -2.93 -9.41
CA GLN A 30 7.50 -4.29 -9.05
C GLN A 30 8.90 -4.64 -9.55
N ILE A 31 9.77 -5.12 -8.65
CA ILE A 31 11.08 -5.67 -9.05
C ILE A 31 10.89 -7.11 -9.53
N GLU A 32 10.28 -7.95 -8.70
CA GLU A 32 10.01 -9.37 -9.00
C GLU A 32 8.55 -9.62 -9.38
N GLY A 33 7.63 -8.77 -8.92
CA GLY A 33 6.19 -8.97 -9.04
C GLY A 33 5.58 -9.54 -7.77
N GLN A 34 4.25 -9.47 -7.70
CA GLN A 34 3.43 -10.07 -6.65
C GLN A 34 3.68 -9.49 -5.24
N GLN A 35 4.10 -8.22 -5.13
CA GLN A 35 4.23 -7.52 -3.84
C GLN A 35 3.19 -6.40 -3.70
N CYS A 36 2.45 -6.40 -2.61
CA CYS A 36 1.56 -5.28 -2.28
C CYS A 36 2.34 -4.10 -1.68
N VAL A 37 1.95 -2.88 -2.01
CA VAL A 37 2.53 -1.66 -1.42
C VAL A 37 1.43 -0.86 -0.74
N ASP A 38 1.56 -0.67 0.56
CA ASP A 38 0.70 0.25 1.30
C ASP A 38 1.20 1.69 1.08
N PHE A 39 0.27 2.62 0.94
CA PHE A 39 0.58 4.01 0.61
C PHE A 39 -0.20 5.01 1.47
N ASN A 40 0.53 5.93 2.10
CA ASN A 40 -0.02 7.13 2.74
C ASN A 40 0.49 8.38 2.01
N CYS A 41 -0.26 9.48 2.11
CA CYS A 41 0.06 10.70 1.38
C CYS A 41 -0.51 11.93 2.09
N PHE A 42 0.36 12.90 2.33
CA PHE A 42 0.06 14.16 3.01
C PHE A 42 0.35 15.32 2.06
N ASN A 43 -0.37 16.43 2.19
CA ASN A 43 0.08 17.69 1.65
C ASN A 43 1.36 18.11 2.39
N LEU A 44 2.42 18.41 1.65
CA LEU A 44 3.73 18.72 2.22
C LEU A 44 3.70 19.98 3.11
N HIS A 45 2.79 20.90 2.82
CA HIS A 45 2.69 22.20 3.50
C HIS A 45 1.60 22.23 4.58
N ASP A 46 0.87 21.12 4.76
CA ASP A 46 -0.27 21.03 5.67
C ASP A 46 -0.62 19.57 5.93
N TYR A 47 0.07 18.94 6.88
CA TYR A 47 -0.08 17.50 7.11
C TYR A 47 -1.50 17.08 7.53
N LYS A 48 -2.33 18.02 8.00
CA LYS A 48 -3.74 17.76 8.30
C LYS A 48 -4.59 17.60 7.05
N GLU A 49 -4.04 17.89 5.88
CA GLU A 49 -4.57 17.45 4.59
C GLU A 49 -3.86 16.18 4.15
N PHE A 50 -4.52 15.05 4.34
CA PHE A 50 -4.00 13.75 3.95
C PHE A 50 -5.02 13.01 3.08
N MET A 51 -4.56 11.97 2.41
CA MET A 51 -5.37 11.17 1.50
C MET A 51 -6.54 10.51 2.23
N HIS A 52 -7.71 10.50 1.59
CA HIS A 52 -8.95 9.98 2.14
C HIS A 52 -9.51 8.86 1.26
N CYS A 53 -9.19 7.61 1.62
CA CYS A 53 -9.67 6.41 0.93
C CYS A 53 -11.19 6.38 0.77
N GLY A 54 -11.95 6.84 1.78
CA GLY A 54 -13.42 6.90 1.71
C GLY A 54 -13.95 7.79 0.59
N ARG A 55 -13.35 8.96 0.36
CA ARG A 55 -13.74 9.85 -0.76
C ARG A 55 -13.32 9.24 -2.09
N THR A 56 -12.09 8.75 -2.21
CA THR A 56 -11.61 8.07 -3.42
C THR A 56 -12.52 6.90 -3.79
N ARG A 57 -12.88 6.06 -2.81
CA ARG A 57 -13.79 4.92 -2.97
C ARG A 57 -15.17 5.32 -3.48
N THR A 58 -15.73 6.40 -2.95
CA THR A 58 -17.07 6.86 -3.35
C THR A 58 -17.09 7.39 -4.78
N VAL A 59 -15.99 8.01 -5.24
CA VAL A 59 -15.90 8.62 -6.57
C VAL A 59 -15.45 7.61 -7.64
N HIS A 60 -14.57 6.67 -7.28
CA HIS A 60 -13.86 5.81 -8.23
C HIS A 60 -14.05 4.30 -8.01
N GLY A 61 -14.87 3.91 -7.02
CA GLY A 61 -15.08 2.51 -6.65
C GLY A 61 -13.96 1.95 -5.76
N PHE A 62 -14.04 0.65 -5.45
CA PHE A 62 -13.14 -0.01 -4.49
C PHE A 62 -11.72 -0.25 -5.02
N ASN A 63 -11.55 -0.27 -6.35
CA ASN A 63 -10.28 -0.54 -7.01
C ASN A 63 -9.89 0.58 -7.98
N PRO A 64 -9.51 1.78 -7.48
CA PRO A 64 -9.11 2.89 -8.34
C PRO A 64 -7.87 2.51 -9.16
N SER A 65 -7.86 2.90 -10.42
CA SER A 65 -6.78 2.60 -11.38
C SER A 65 -6.57 3.79 -12.32
N LYS A 66 -5.88 3.60 -13.44
CA LYS A 66 -5.59 4.62 -14.46
C LYS A 66 -6.82 5.49 -14.75
N GLY A 67 -6.62 6.81 -14.69
CA GLY A 67 -7.68 7.79 -14.93
C GLY A 67 -8.46 8.23 -13.70
N THR A 68 -8.08 7.78 -12.50
CA THR A 68 -8.75 8.16 -11.24
C THR A 68 -7.91 9.13 -10.40
N PHE A 69 -8.57 9.84 -9.49
CA PHE A 69 -7.93 10.76 -8.55
C PHE A 69 -7.86 10.15 -7.15
N LEU A 70 -6.78 10.43 -6.43
CA LEU A 70 -6.70 10.21 -4.99
C LEU A 70 -7.00 11.54 -4.28
N TRP A 71 -8.04 11.55 -3.44
CA TRP A 71 -8.60 12.76 -2.84
C TRP A 71 -8.11 12.99 -1.41
N SER A 72 -8.00 14.24 -0.98
CA SER A 72 -7.73 14.59 0.42
C SER A 72 -9.00 14.56 1.29
N ALA A 73 -8.81 14.47 2.61
CA ALA A 73 -9.88 14.48 3.58
C ALA A 73 -10.60 15.85 3.68
N PRO A 74 -11.88 15.88 4.10
CA PRO A 74 -12.52 17.11 4.50
C PRO A 74 -11.76 17.77 5.67
N PRO A 75 -11.72 19.10 5.75
CA PRO A 75 -12.57 20.04 5.01
C PRO A 75 -12.06 20.42 3.61
N ARG A 76 -10.84 20.01 3.21
CA ARG A 76 -10.19 20.50 1.99
C ARG A 76 -10.63 19.76 0.72
N GLU A 77 -10.80 18.45 0.77
CA GLU A 77 -11.36 17.62 -0.31
C GLU A 77 -10.86 17.95 -1.72
N ARG A 78 -9.54 18.01 -1.89
CA ARG A 78 -8.88 18.31 -3.17
C ARG A 78 -8.25 17.06 -3.74
N ALA A 79 -8.15 16.97 -5.07
CA ALA A 79 -7.35 15.90 -5.67
C ALA A 79 -5.86 16.13 -5.38
N MET A 80 -5.21 15.16 -4.77
CA MET A 80 -3.79 15.20 -4.40
C MET A 80 -2.91 14.56 -5.48
N LEU A 81 -3.36 13.42 -5.99
CA LEU A 81 -2.65 12.62 -6.98
C LEU A 81 -3.62 12.18 -8.08
N TYR A 82 -3.10 11.95 -9.28
CA TYR A 82 -3.83 11.35 -10.40
C TYR A 82 -3.09 10.11 -10.90
N ILE A 83 -3.80 9.00 -11.05
CA ILE A 83 -3.22 7.75 -11.57
C ILE A 83 -3.07 7.89 -13.09
N LEU A 84 -1.88 8.28 -13.54
CA LEU A 84 -1.59 8.46 -14.96
C LEU A 84 -1.52 7.13 -15.69
N GLU A 85 -0.89 6.14 -15.07
CA GLU A 85 -0.68 4.81 -15.65
C GLU A 85 -0.74 3.78 -14.54
N ASP A 86 -1.29 2.63 -14.86
CA ASP A 86 -1.33 1.45 -14.00
C ASP A 86 -1.30 0.25 -14.94
N THR A 87 -0.16 -0.44 -15.00
CA THR A 87 0.02 -1.56 -15.93
C THR A 87 -0.63 -2.84 -15.43
N TYR A 88 -0.93 -2.92 -14.13
CA TYR A 88 -1.55 -4.09 -13.52
C TYR A 88 -3.07 -3.97 -13.40
N GLY A 89 -3.57 -2.77 -13.11
CA GLY A 89 -4.99 -2.45 -13.09
C GLY A 89 -5.75 -2.87 -11.83
N ARG A 90 -5.04 -3.27 -10.77
CA ARG A 90 -5.63 -3.70 -9.50
C ARG A 90 -4.96 -2.97 -8.34
N ASN A 91 -5.75 -2.18 -7.62
CA ASN A 91 -5.37 -1.55 -6.36
C ASN A 91 -6.59 -1.59 -5.43
N ASP A 92 -6.45 -1.19 -4.18
CA ASP A 92 -7.53 -1.26 -3.20
C ASP A 92 -7.62 -0.03 -2.28
N VAL A 93 -8.85 0.38 -1.98
CA VAL A 93 -9.20 1.39 -0.97
C VAL A 93 -10.30 0.88 -0.01
N LEU A 94 -10.52 -0.44 0.03
CA LEU A 94 -11.52 -1.08 0.88
C LEU A 94 -10.89 -1.59 2.18
N PHE A 95 -9.77 -2.29 2.09
CA PHE A 95 -9.11 -2.89 3.25
C PHE A 95 -8.22 -1.87 3.96
N PRO A 96 -8.17 -1.91 5.30
CA PRO A 96 -7.23 -1.12 6.06
C PRO A 96 -5.82 -1.71 5.93
N ARG A 97 -4.83 -0.93 6.38
CA ARG A 97 -3.47 -1.42 6.60
C ARG A 97 -3.43 -2.50 7.68
N CYS A 98 -2.49 -3.45 7.55
CA CYS A 98 -2.26 -4.42 8.62
C CYS A 98 -1.58 -3.76 9.85
N SER A 99 -1.76 -4.34 11.04
CA SER A 99 -1.29 -3.82 12.32
C SER A 99 -0.88 -4.94 13.27
N ALA A 100 -0.10 -4.64 14.31
CA ALA A 100 0.25 -5.61 15.34
C ALA A 100 -0.99 -6.26 16.00
N TYR A 101 -2.03 -5.45 16.28
CA TYR A 101 -3.29 -5.96 16.82
C TYR A 101 -3.95 -6.99 15.91
N LEU A 102 -3.97 -6.74 14.60
CA LEU A 102 -4.48 -7.71 13.62
C LEU A 102 -3.70 -9.02 13.68
N TYR A 103 -2.36 -8.95 13.65
CA TYR A 103 -1.52 -10.15 13.64
C TYR A 103 -1.67 -10.98 14.91
N GLU A 104 -1.77 -10.36 16.08
CA GLU A 104 -1.98 -11.10 17.32
C GLU A 104 -3.40 -11.65 17.42
N SER A 105 -4.42 -10.81 17.21
CA SER A 105 -5.81 -11.19 17.46
C SER A 105 -6.42 -12.13 16.42
N ALA A 106 -6.04 -12.01 15.14
CA ALA A 106 -6.57 -12.84 14.07
C ALA A 106 -5.69 -14.07 13.77
N TYR A 107 -4.37 -13.93 13.96
CA TYR A 107 -3.40 -14.92 13.47
C TYR A 107 -2.52 -15.51 14.58
N GLY A 108 -2.57 -15.00 15.81
CA GLY A 108 -1.77 -15.49 16.94
C GLY A 108 -0.29 -15.10 16.89
N PHE A 109 0.11 -14.16 16.03
CA PHE A 109 1.50 -13.72 15.90
C PHE A 109 1.76 -12.47 16.75
N ALA A 110 2.22 -12.67 17.99
CA ALA A 110 2.59 -11.58 18.90
C ALA A 110 3.76 -10.71 18.40
N ARG A 111 4.57 -11.22 17.44
CA ARG A 111 5.67 -10.49 16.82
C ARG A 111 5.64 -10.71 15.31
N HIS A 112 5.24 -9.69 14.57
CA HIS A 112 5.17 -9.70 13.11
C HIS A 112 5.42 -8.31 12.52
N THR A 113 6.00 -8.25 11.31
CA THR A 113 6.09 -6.98 10.57
C THR A 113 4.70 -6.56 10.05
N ASN A 114 4.39 -5.27 10.04
CA ASN A 114 3.07 -4.78 9.62
C ASN A 114 3.14 -3.35 9.07
N CYS A 115 2.21 -3.00 8.20
CA CYS A 115 2.20 -1.71 7.49
C CYS A 115 2.03 -0.52 8.43
N HIS A 116 1.24 -0.64 9.50
CA HIS A 116 1.09 0.46 10.46
C HIS A 116 2.43 0.88 11.07
N ASP A 117 3.21 -0.08 11.60
CA ASP A 117 4.50 0.21 12.22
C ASP A 117 5.52 0.73 11.20
N ILE A 118 5.53 0.16 10.00
CA ILE A 118 6.44 0.59 8.94
C ILE A 118 6.13 2.01 8.49
N GLN A 119 4.84 2.35 8.32
CA GLN A 119 4.40 3.70 7.97
C GLN A 119 4.76 4.71 9.05
N ALA A 120 4.48 4.37 10.33
CA ALA A 120 4.78 5.23 11.47
C ALA A 120 6.28 5.57 11.55
N GLU A 121 7.15 4.58 11.31
CA GLU A 121 8.60 4.80 11.28
C GLU A 121 9.03 5.61 10.05
N ALA A 122 8.52 5.29 8.86
CA ALA A 122 8.88 5.97 7.62
C ALA A 122 8.53 7.48 7.66
N GLN A 123 7.35 7.82 8.19
CA GLN A 123 6.89 9.21 8.28
C GLN A 123 7.54 10.00 9.42
N ARG A 124 8.15 9.31 10.40
CA ARG A 124 8.90 9.95 11.49
C ARG A 124 10.05 10.82 10.98
N GLU A 125 10.58 10.53 9.79
CA GLU A 125 11.56 11.37 9.08
C GLU A 125 11.09 12.83 8.93
N TYR A 126 9.78 13.09 8.94
CA TYR A 126 9.19 14.43 8.82
C TYR A 126 8.47 14.90 10.09
N GLY A 127 8.77 14.27 11.24
CA GLY A 127 8.22 14.64 12.55
C GLY A 127 6.77 14.22 12.78
N LEU A 128 6.19 13.44 11.87
CA LEU A 128 4.88 12.81 12.03
C LEU A 128 4.93 11.70 13.09
N THR A 129 3.78 11.42 13.67
CA THR A 129 3.60 10.47 14.78
C THR A 129 2.80 9.25 14.31
N PRO A 130 2.80 8.12 15.05
CA PRO A 130 1.98 6.96 14.68
C PRO A 130 0.48 7.27 14.51
N ASP A 131 -0.04 8.27 15.22
CA ASP A 131 -1.43 8.72 15.13
C ASP A 131 -1.76 9.41 13.80
N ASP A 132 -0.74 9.87 13.06
CA ASP A 132 -0.92 10.50 11.77
C ASP A 132 -1.06 9.47 10.63
N VAL A 133 -0.76 8.19 10.87
CA VAL A 133 -0.98 7.12 9.87
C VAL A 133 -2.48 6.95 9.63
N HIS A 134 -2.90 7.09 8.38
CA HIS A 134 -4.30 6.97 7.96
C HIS A 134 -4.55 5.71 7.13
N ASP A 135 -5.78 5.49 6.69
CA ASP A 135 -6.12 4.36 5.82
C ASP A 135 -5.25 4.36 4.56
N SER A 136 -4.76 3.17 4.21
CA SER A 136 -3.83 2.97 3.09
C SER A 136 -4.57 2.92 1.77
N PHE A 137 -3.93 3.45 0.73
CA PHE A 137 -4.18 3.03 -0.63
C PHE A 137 -3.26 1.83 -0.90
N ASN A 138 -3.85 0.67 -1.19
CA ASN A 138 -3.10 -0.59 -1.29
C ASN A 138 -2.83 -0.87 -2.78
N LEU A 139 -1.65 -0.47 -3.23
CA LEU A 139 -1.20 -0.67 -4.61
C LEU A 139 -0.93 -2.15 -4.89
N PHE A 140 -1.34 -2.62 -6.06
CA PHE A 140 -1.23 -4.02 -6.52
C PHE A 140 -2.05 -5.05 -5.74
N MET A 141 -2.77 -4.64 -4.68
CA MET A 141 -3.61 -5.52 -3.91
C MET A 141 -4.86 -5.92 -4.71
N CYS A 142 -5.15 -7.22 -4.77
CA CYS A 142 -6.37 -7.73 -5.38
C CYS A 142 -7.43 -8.01 -4.33
N THR A 143 -8.54 -7.27 -4.42
CA THR A 143 -9.69 -7.41 -3.54
C THR A 143 -10.97 -7.54 -4.35
N GLU A 144 -11.92 -8.30 -3.80
CA GLU A 144 -13.21 -8.55 -4.42
C GLU A 144 -14.32 -8.43 -3.37
N ILE A 145 -15.50 -8.00 -3.81
CA ILE A 145 -16.71 -8.00 -2.99
C ILE A 145 -17.60 -9.14 -3.48
N THR A 146 -17.98 -10.02 -2.59
CA THR A 146 -18.88 -11.15 -2.86
C THR A 146 -20.33 -10.70 -2.88
N GLU A 147 -21.22 -11.53 -3.43
CA GLU A 147 -22.65 -11.20 -3.56
C GLU A 147 -23.36 -10.97 -2.21
N ASP A 148 -22.87 -11.58 -1.13
CA ASP A 148 -23.35 -11.37 0.24
C ASP A 148 -22.80 -10.08 0.90
N GLY A 149 -22.01 -9.30 0.15
CA GLY A 149 -21.43 -8.03 0.59
C GLY A 149 -20.14 -8.17 1.40
N SER A 150 -19.60 -9.39 1.56
CA SER A 150 -18.30 -9.60 2.20
C SER A 150 -17.15 -9.21 1.27
N ALA A 151 -15.98 -8.91 1.85
CA ALA A 151 -14.78 -8.59 1.09
C ALA A 151 -13.74 -9.70 1.24
N THR A 152 -13.06 -10.04 0.15
CA THR A 152 -11.98 -11.03 0.14
C THR A 152 -10.73 -10.51 -0.54
N ILE A 153 -9.59 -11.02 -0.11
CA ILE A 153 -8.28 -10.76 -0.71
C ILE A 153 -7.94 -11.96 -1.60
N THR A 154 -7.64 -11.70 -2.87
CA THR A 154 -7.23 -12.72 -3.83
C THR A 154 -5.76 -12.60 -4.17
N ARG A 155 -5.19 -13.64 -4.78
CA ARG A 155 -3.79 -13.61 -5.21
C ARG A 155 -3.60 -12.56 -6.28
N GLN A 156 -2.52 -11.80 -6.17
CA GLN A 156 -2.10 -10.91 -7.24
C GLN A 156 -1.24 -11.65 -8.28
N ALA A 157 -1.19 -11.12 -9.49
CA ALA A 157 -0.45 -11.66 -10.63
C ALA A 157 0.41 -10.59 -11.32
N SER A 158 0.73 -9.51 -10.59
CA SER A 158 1.67 -8.49 -11.05
C SER A 158 3.04 -9.11 -11.30
N ARG A 159 3.75 -8.61 -12.29
CA ARG A 159 5.02 -9.16 -12.80
C ARG A 159 6.15 -8.17 -12.57
N ALA A 160 7.39 -8.65 -12.68
CA ALA A 160 8.55 -7.79 -12.77
C ALA A 160 8.33 -6.68 -13.82
N GLY A 161 8.54 -5.43 -13.42
CA GLY A 161 8.35 -4.26 -14.26
C GLY A 161 6.93 -3.70 -14.30
N ASP A 162 5.92 -4.34 -13.70
CA ASP A 162 4.61 -3.70 -13.52
C ASP A 162 4.73 -2.48 -12.62
N TYR A 163 4.01 -1.41 -12.94
CA TYR A 163 4.10 -0.15 -12.20
C TYR A 163 2.80 0.64 -12.17
N VAL A 164 2.72 1.54 -11.20
CA VAL A 164 1.71 2.60 -11.09
C VAL A 164 2.42 3.95 -11.08
N ASP A 165 1.96 4.86 -11.93
CA ASP A 165 2.43 6.25 -12.00
C ASP A 165 1.41 7.21 -11.41
N LEU A 166 1.78 7.87 -10.33
CA LEU A 166 0.97 8.86 -9.62
C LEU A 166 1.51 10.26 -9.91
N LEU A 167 0.79 11.07 -10.68
CA LEU A 167 1.13 12.48 -10.88
C LEU A 167 0.66 13.31 -9.69
N ALA A 168 1.58 14.05 -9.07
CA ALA A 168 1.26 14.96 -7.98
C ALA A 168 0.61 16.25 -8.50
N LEU A 169 -0.57 16.58 -7.95
CA LEU A 169 -1.34 17.79 -8.30
C LEU A 169 -1.08 18.95 -7.33
N MET A 170 -0.39 18.66 -6.23
CA MET A 170 0.16 19.58 -5.24
C MET A 170 1.47 18.99 -4.73
N ASP A 171 2.23 19.75 -3.94
CA ASP A 171 3.38 19.19 -3.26
C ASP A 171 2.90 18.22 -2.18
N VAL A 172 3.38 16.98 -2.23
CA VAL A 172 2.98 15.93 -1.30
C VAL A 172 4.18 15.28 -0.62
N LEU A 173 3.95 14.81 0.59
CA LEU A 173 4.77 13.81 1.23
C LEU A 173 4.14 12.44 0.97
N ALA A 174 4.75 11.68 0.06
CA ALA A 174 4.34 10.33 -0.30
C ALA A 174 5.06 9.31 0.59
N VAL A 175 4.34 8.35 1.16
CA VAL A 175 4.90 7.36 2.07
C VAL A 175 4.51 5.95 1.62
N PRO A 176 5.19 5.37 0.60
CA PRO A 176 5.06 3.97 0.26
C PRO A 176 5.82 3.06 1.24
N ASN A 177 5.29 1.87 1.49
CA ASN A 177 6.00 0.79 2.16
C ASN A 177 5.73 -0.58 1.54
N VAL A 178 6.72 -1.47 1.65
CA VAL A 178 6.51 -2.89 1.32
C VAL A 178 5.55 -3.48 2.33
N CYS A 179 4.40 -3.99 1.88
CA CYS A 179 3.43 -4.63 2.76
C CYS A 179 4.06 -5.83 3.47
N GLY A 180 3.93 -5.90 4.80
CA GLY A 180 4.56 -6.92 5.63
C GLY A 180 3.80 -8.26 5.71
N ALA A 181 2.76 -8.47 4.90
CA ALA A 181 1.92 -9.66 4.97
C ALA A 181 2.48 -10.83 4.13
N ASP A 182 3.15 -11.77 4.79
CA ASP A 182 3.72 -13.01 4.21
C ASP A 182 2.94 -14.28 4.58
N ILE A 183 1.88 -14.16 5.37
CA ILE A 183 0.95 -15.24 5.70
C ILE A 183 -0.40 -15.11 4.98
N MET A 184 -0.53 -14.11 4.10
CA MET A 184 -1.76 -13.81 3.35
C MET A 184 -1.51 -13.76 1.84
N ARG A 185 -2.57 -14.00 1.06
CA ARG A 185 -2.59 -13.83 -0.41
C ARG A 185 -2.22 -12.43 -0.91
N THR A 186 -2.26 -11.42 -0.05
CA THR A 186 -1.92 -10.02 -0.35
C THR A 186 -0.59 -9.87 -1.11
N SER A 187 0.45 -10.61 -0.70
CA SER A 187 1.76 -10.65 -1.38
C SER A 187 2.14 -12.09 -1.73
N ASN A 188 1.15 -12.95 -1.98
CA ASN A 188 1.34 -14.36 -2.30
C ASN A 188 2.32 -15.08 -1.36
N PHE A 189 2.20 -14.84 -0.05
CA PHE A 189 2.99 -15.50 1.00
C PHE A 189 4.51 -15.28 0.94
N ALA A 190 4.96 -14.20 0.29
CA ALA A 190 6.37 -13.87 0.18
C ALA A 190 6.58 -12.37 0.09
N LEU A 191 7.52 -11.83 0.86
CA LEU A 191 7.86 -10.42 0.80
C LEU A 191 8.99 -10.19 -0.20
N LYS A 192 8.78 -9.26 -1.12
CA LYS A 192 9.72 -8.92 -2.19
C LYS A 192 9.97 -7.41 -2.19
N PRO A 193 11.15 -6.96 -2.62
CA PRO A 193 11.45 -5.55 -2.69
C PRO A 193 10.66 -4.87 -3.82
N VAL A 194 10.45 -3.56 -3.67
CA VAL A 194 9.86 -2.70 -4.71
C VAL A 194 10.74 -1.52 -5.00
N GLU A 195 10.53 -0.90 -6.15
CA GLU A 195 11.24 0.28 -6.57
C GLU A 195 10.32 1.50 -6.58
N VAL A 196 10.85 2.63 -6.10
CA VAL A 196 10.15 3.91 -6.06
C VAL A 196 10.98 4.93 -6.84
N ILE A 197 10.39 5.54 -7.86
CA ILE A 197 11.11 6.43 -8.78
C ILE A 197 10.35 7.75 -8.89
N ILE A 198 11.05 8.87 -8.75
CA ILE A 198 10.50 10.20 -9.02
C ILE A 198 10.89 10.60 -10.44
N LEU A 199 9.91 10.99 -11.24
CA LEU A 199 10.10 11.43 -12.61
C LEU A 199 9.59 12.86 -12.79
N ALA A 200 10.27 13.65 -13.63
CA ALA A 200 9.72 14.87 -14.18
C ALA A 200 8.61 14.52 -15.18
N SER A 201 7.40 15.07 -15.00
CA SER A 201 6.33 14.88 -15.97
C SER A 201 6.59 15.69 -17.24
N THR A 202 6.09 15.18 -18.37
CA THR A 202 6.02 15.94 -19.62
C THR A 202 4.80 16.86 -19.66
N GLU A 203 4.72 17.74 -20.66
CA GLU A 203 3.51 18.53 -20.93
C GLU A 203 2.32 17.63 -21.29
N GLU A 204 2.55 16.57 -22.06
CA GLU A 204 1.54 15.58 -22.44
C GLU A 204 0.98 14.86 -21.20
N ASP A 205 1.85 14.46 -20.26
CA ASP A 205 1.42 13.88 -18.99
C ASP A 205 0.46 14.80 -18.23
N ARG A 206 0.77 16.10 -18.15
CA ARG A 206 -0.07 17.08 -17.46
C ARG A 206 -1.37 17.35 -18.21
N ALA A 207 -1.35 17.34 -19.54
CA ALA A 207 -2.53 17.56 -20.37
C ALA A 207 -3.57 16.44 -20.24
N ARG A 208 -3.16 15.22 -19.83
CA ARG A 208 -4.04 14.07 -19.60
C ARG A 208 -4.88 14.18 -18.32
N VAL A 209 -4.58 15.13 -17.43
CA VAL A 209 -5.27 15.27 -16.15
C VAL A 209 -6.56 16.07 -16.34
N PRO A 210 -7.74 15.50 -16.03
CA PRO A 210 -8.98 16.27 -16.04
C PRO A 210 -8.94 17.41 -15.03
N ARG A 211 -9.60 18.53 -15.34
CA ARG A 211 -9.73 19.62 -14.37
C ARG A 211 -10.73 19.22 -13.28
N THR A 212 -10.31 19.33 -12.03
CA THR A 212 -11.23 19.25 -10.89
C THR A 212 -11.92 20.60 -10.68
N PRO A 213 -13.23 20.63 -10.40
CA PRO A 213 -13.94 21.89 -10.17
C PRO A 213 -13.45 22.58 -8.90
N ILE A 214 -13.35 23.91 -8.94
CA ILE A 214 -13.21 24.74 -7.74
C ILE A 214 -14.59 25.23 -7.37
N LEU A 215 -15.16 24.69 -6.30
CA LEU A 215 -16.51 25.00 -5.87
C LEU A 215 -16.52 26.22 -4.94
N SER A 216 -17.52 27.10 -5.08
CA SER A 216 -17.71 28.23 -4.17
C SER A 216 -18.01 27.81 -2.73
N SER A 217 -18.48 26.56 -2.54
CA SER A 217 -18.72 25.95 -1.23
C SER A 217 -17.51 25.22 -0.67
N GLN A 218 -16.36 25.19 -1.36
CA GLN A 218 -15.15 24.53 -0.87
C GLN A 218 -14.66 25.23 0.40
N ARG A 219 -14.58 24.48 1.50
CA ARG A 219 -14.17 25.02 2.79
C ARG A 219 -12.70 24.75 3.08
N THR A 220 -12.19 25.52 4.02
CA THR A 220 -10.90 25.36 4.68
C THR A 220 -11.11 25.52 6.19
N PRO A 221 -10.15 25.16 7.07
CA PRO A 221 -10.31 25.35 8.50
C PRO A 221 -10.75 26.78 8.91
N ARG A 222 -10.33 27.81 8.16
CA ARG A 222 -10.68 29.23 8.42
C ARG A 222 -12.19 29.52 8.36
N ASP A 223 -12.96 28.67 7.67
CA ASP A 223 -14.39 28.86 7.44
C ASP A 223 -15.25 28.24 8.57
N PHE A 224 -14.61 27.64 9.59
CA PHE A 224 -15.28 27.02 10.73
C PHE A 224 -15.13 27.87 12.00
N ARG A 225 -16.08 27.73 12.94
CA ARG A 225 -16.11 28.49 14.20
C ARG A 225 -14.86 28.32 15.05
N ASN A 226 -14.23 27.15 14.98
CA ASN A 226 -12.94 26.89 15.59
C ASN A 226 -11.90 26.61 14.48
N PRO A 227 -11.23 27.65 13.97
CA PRO A 227 -10.20 27.50 12.96
C PRO A 227 -8.81 27.21 13.58
N THR A 228 -8.69 27.26 14.91
CA THR A 228 -7.40 27.22 15.60
C THR A 228 -6.87 25.80 15.70
N ILE A 229 -5.79 25.55 14.96
CA ILE A 229 -4.98 24.34 15.08
C ILE A 229 -4.10 24.47 16.33
N LYS A 230 -4.25 23.55 17.29
CA LYS A 230 -3.53 23.59 18.57
C LYS A 230 -2.01 23.46 18.42
N ALA A 231 -1.57 22.72 17.42
CA ALA A 231 -0.18 22.56 17.05
C ALA A 231 -0.13 22.42 15.53
N ASP A 232 0.48 23.41 14.88
CA ASP A 232 0.78 23.36 13.46
C ASP A 232 2.24 22.92 13.30
N ARG A 233 2.49 22.06 12.31
CA ARG A 233 3.79 21.41 12.11
C ARG A 233 4.02 21.39 10.61
N GLU A 234 4.89 22.27 10.14
CA GLU A 234 5.39 22.18 8.78
C GLU A 234 6.21 20.88 8.66
N LEU A 235 5.99 20.13 7.58
CA LEU A 235 6.72 18.90 7.35
C LEU A 235 8.12 19.26 6.86
N SER A 236 9.10 19.14 7.75
CA SER A 236 10.51 19.33 7.43
C SER A 236 11.26 18.02 7.62
N ARG A 237 12.05 17.63 6.63
CA ARG A 237 12.91 16.45 6.71
C ARG A 237 13.92 16.59 7.85
N ASP A 238 13.98 15.61 8.73
CA ASP A 238 15.01 15.50 9.76
C ASP A 238 16.31 14.95 9.14
N PRO A 239 17.39 15.75 9.02
CA PRO A 239 18.65 15.28 8.46
C PRO A 239 19.37 14.26 9.36
N ALA A 240 18.98 14.15 10.63
CA ALA A 240 19.52 13.17 11.57
C ALA A 240 18.72 11.86 11.60
N TYR A 241 17.61 11.77 10.86
CA TYR A 241 16.79 10.57 10.80
C TYR A 241 17.60 9.35 10.35
N LYS A 242 17.48 8.28 11.14
CA LYS A 242 17.96 6.94 10.81
C LYS A 242 16.78 6.00 11.00
N PRO A 243 16.44 5.17 9.99
CA PRO A 243 15.32 4.25 10.09
C PRO A 243 15.61 3.14 11.10
N GLU A 244 14.64 2.85 11.94
CA GLU A 244 14.60 1.76 12.91
C GLU A 244 13.24 1.05 12.82
N PHE A 245 13.06 0.24 11.78
CA PHE A 245 11.79 -0.46 11.55
C PHE A 245 11.59 -1.61 12.54
N THR A 246 10.40 -1.66 13.14
CA THR A 246 10.01 -2.75 14.04
C THR A 246 10.10 -4.10 13.34
N ASN A 247 10.76 -5.07 13.99
CA ASN A 247 10.96 -6.43 13.48
C ASN A 247 11.83 -6.55 12.22
N VAL A 248 12.70 -5.58 11.93
CA VAL A 248 13.63 -5.58 10.79
C VAL A 248 15.09 -5.48 11.28
N PRO A 249 16.10 -6.09 10.62
CA PRO A 249 16.03 -6.86 9.37
C PRO A 249 15.28 -8.18 9.51
N LEU A 250 14.51 -8.51 8.46
CA LEU A 250 13.85 -9.81 8.35
C LEU A 250 14.90 -10.89 8.08
N GLN A 251 14.76 -12.03 8.75
CA GLN A 251 15.60 -13.20 8.53
C GLN A 251 14.85 -14.19 7.65
N GLN A 252 15.47 -14.61 6.56
CA GLN A 252 14.97 -15.68 5.70
C GLN A 252 15.81 -16.92 5.91
N VAL A 253 15.15 -18.05 6.12
CA VAL A 253 15.78 -19.36 6.27
C VAL A 253 15.24 -20.26 5.18
N GLN A 254 16.13 -20.91 4.43
CA GLN A 254 15.74 -21.95 3.50
C GLN A 254 15.52 -23.24 4.27
N ILE A 255 14.37 -23.87 4.03
CA ILE A 255 14.00 -25.16 4.63
C ILE A 255 13.94 -26.16 3.49
N GLU A 256 14.75 -27.20 3.56
CA GLU A 256 14.68 -28.33 2.64
C GLU A 256 13.48 -29.20 3.02
N VAL A 257 12.67 -29.55 2.03
CA VAL A 257 11.48 -30.41 2.19
C VAL A 257 11.59 -31.54 1.19
N ASP A 258 11.81 -32.75 1.69
CA ASP A 258 11.83 -33.94 0.86
C ASP A 258 10.41 -34.31 0.44
N LEU A 259 10.17 -34.36 -0.87
CA LEU A 259 8.88 -34.73 -1.45
C LEU A 259 8.97 -36.13 -2.07
N THR A 260 7.96 -36.96 -1.81
CA THR A 260 7.81 -38.24 -2.52
C THR A 260 7.37 -38.02 -3.97
N GLU A 261 7.46 -39.05 -4.83
CA GLU A 261 6.93 -38.97 -6.20
C GLU A 261 5.44 -38.61 -6.23
N GLU A 262 4.66 -39.07 -5.24
CA GLU A 262 3.25 -38.72 -5.09
C GLU A 262 3.07 -37.25 -4.70
N ASP A 263 3.89 -36.73 -3.78
CA ASP A 263 3.83 -35.32 -3.38
C ASP A 263 4.20 -34.38 -4.55
N ILE A 264 5.20 -34.75 -5.35
CA ILE A 264 5.57 -34.01 -6.57
C ILE A 264 4.41 -33.99 -7.56
N ALA A 265 3.76 -35.13 -7.79
CA ALA A 265 2.59 -35.19 -8.67
C ALA A 265 1.43 -34.30 -8.18
N ARG A 266 1.23 -34.20 -6.86
CA ARG A 266 0.23 -33.29 -6.25
C ARG A 266 0.65 -31.83 -6.34
N LEU A 267 1.93 -31.51 -6.12
CA LEU A 267 2.48 -30.17 -6.27
C LEU A 267 2.19 -29.64 -7.67
N GLU A 268 2.49 -30.43 -8.71
CA GLU A 268 2.25 -30.05 -10.09
C GLU A 268 0.76 -29.86 -10.42
N LEU A 269 -0.12 -30.64 -9.81
CA LEU A 269 -1.57 -30.47 -9.97
C LEU A 269 -2.09 -29.18 -9.30
N LEU A 270 -1.53 -28.80 -8.16
CA LEU A 270 -2.00 -27.69 -7.32
C LEU A 270 -1.23 -26.38 -7.56
N ARG A 271 -0.12 -26.41 -8.28
CA ARG A 271 0.71 -25.25 -8.61
C ARG A 271 -0.12 -24.15 -9.26
N HIS A 272 -0.02 -22.95 -8.71
CA HIS A 272 -0.51 -21.75 -9.39
C HIS A 272 0.49 -21.28 -10.44
N ALA A 273 -0.01 -20.98 -11.64
CA ALA A 273 0.80 -20.50 -12.78
C ALA A 273 1.62 -19.23 -12.48
N VAL A 274 1.25 -18.46 -11.45
CA VAL A 274 1.97 -17.26 -11.02
C VAL A 274 3.38 -17.55 -10.49
N HIS A 275 3.63 -18.79 -10.06
CA HIS A 275 4.93 -19.23 -9.53
C HIS A 275 5.86 -19.80 -10.59
N GLY A 276 5.40 -20.01 -11.83
CA GLY A 276 6.22 -20.57 -12.90
C GLY A 276 6.87 -21.89 -12.45
N ASP A 277 8.20 -21.96 -12.58
CA ASP A 277 9.01 -23.14 -12.22
C ASP A 277 9.59 -23.06 -10.78
N ASP A 278 9.11 -22.14 -9.93
CA ASP A 278 9.55 -22.04 -8.53
C ASP A 278 8.75 -22.99 -7.63
N ASP A 279 9.26 -24.21 -7.46
CA ASP A 279 8.67 -25.26 -6.63
C ASP A 279 8.52 -24.82 -5.16
N GLY A 280 9.48 -24.04 -4.64
CA GLY A 280 9.46 -23.58 -3.26
C GLY A 280 8.37 -22.54 -3.01
N ALA A 281 8.15 -21.62 -3.94
CA ALA A 281 7.05 -20.67 -3.90
C ALA A 281 5.69 -21.37 -4.07
N ALA A 282 5.60 -22.33 -5.00
CA ALA A 282 4.38 -23.12 -5.21
C ALA A 282 4.00 -23.92 -3.96
N LEU A 283 4.97 -24.63 -3.36
CA LEU A 283 4.74 -25.41 -2.13
C LEU A 283 4.33 -24.50 -0.96
N ARG A 284 5.01 -23.37 -0.77
CA ARG A 284 4.68 -22.39 0.26
C ARG A 284 3.25 -21.89 0.10
N ASP A 285 2.86 -21.52 -1.10
CA ASP A 285 1.51 -21.05 -1.40
C ASP A 285 0.45 -22.11 -1.06
N ILE A 286 0.68 -23.38 -1.45
CA ILE A 286 -0.23 -24.49 -1.11
C ILE A 286 -0.37 -24.65 0.40
N VAL A 287 0.74 -24.64 1.13
CA VAL A 287 0.75 -24.80 2.60
C VAL A 287 0.02 -23.66 3.29
N PHE A 288 0.33 -22.41 2.96
CA PHE A 288 -0.33 -21.27 3.58
C PHE A 288 -1.78 -21.13 3.13
N SER A 289 -2.12 -21.50 1.89
CA SER A 289 -3.51 -21.55 1.44
C SER A 289 -4.33 -22.58 2.21
N TRP A 290 -3.76 -23.75 2.49
CA TRP A 290 -4.39 -24.75 3.36
C TRP A 290 -4.53 -24.22 4.79
N TRP A 291 -3.49 -23.57 5.33
CA TRP A 291 -3.52 -22.99 6.66
C TRP A 291 -4.60 -21.92 6.79
N GLU A 292 -4.68 -20.98 5.83
CA GLU A 292 -5.73 -19.97 5.74
C GLU A 292 -7.11 -20.62 5.77
N ALA A 293 -7.36 -21.58 4.88
CA ALA A 293 -8.66 -22.25 4.77
C ALA A 293 -9.05 -23.06 6.01
N ARG A 294 -8.06 -23.56 6.78
CA ARG A 294 -8.29 -24.41 7.95
C ARG A 294 -8.40 -23.63 9.26
N PHE A 295 -7.62 -22.55 9.41
CA PHE A 295 -7.42 -21.89 10.70
C PHE A 295 -7.89 -20.44 10.73
N LEU A 296 -8.08 -19.77 9.59
CA LEU A 296 -8.64 -18.42 9.58
C LEU A 296 -10.17 -18.49 9.56
N ALA A 297 -10.78 -18.30 10.73
CA ALA A 297 -12.23 -18.25 10.90
C ALA A 297 -12.85 -16.89 10.52
N ALA A 298 -12.04 -15.83 10.45
CA ALA A 298 -12.53 -14.49 10.17
C ALA A 298 -12.71 -14.23 8.67
N LYS A 299 -13.97 -14.09 8.24
CA LYS A 299 -14.28 -13.48 6.94
C LYS A 299 -13.70 -12.07 6.95
N SER A 300 -12.72 -11.78 6.10
CA SER A 300 -12.01 -10.48 5.94
C SER A 300 -10.85 -10.14 6.90
N GLY A 301 -10.29 -11.11 7.64
CA GLY A 301 -9.15 -10.81 8.53
C GLY A 301 -9.54 -9.85 9.67
N ALA A 302 -10.83 -9.75 10.01
CA ALA A 302 -11.23 -9.16 11.27
C ALA A 302 -10.69 -10.01 12.43
N PRO A 303 -10.43 -9.44 13.62
CA PRO A 303 -10.21 -10.24 14.82
C PRO A 303 -11.35 -11.25 14.98
N ALA A 304 -11.06 -12.47 15.43
CA ALA A 304 -12.11 -13.35 15.89
C ALA A 304 -12.77 -12.67 17.11
N VAL A 305 -13.93 -12.03 16.90
CA VAL A 305 -14.73 -11.43 17.99
C VAL A 305 -15.52 -12.51 18.75
N ASP A 306 -15.39 -13.77 18.32
CA ASP A 306 -16.06 -14.90 18.93
C ASP A 306 -15.36 -15.31 20.22
N GLY A 307 -15.79 -14.66 21.31
CA GLY A 307 -15.69 -15.14 22.67
C GLY A 307 -17.08 -15.51 23.19
N ALA A 308 -17.58 -16.69 22.81
CA ALA A 308 -18.63 -17.44 23.51
C ALA A 308 -18.49 -18.94 23.21
#